data_AF-Q9LXP5-F1
#
_entry.id   AF-Q9LXP5-F1
#
_cell.length_a   1.000
_cell.length_b   1.000
_cell.length_c   1.000
_cell.angle_alpha   90.00
_cell.angle_beta   90.00
_cell.angle_gamma   90.00
#
_symmetry.space_group_name_H-M   'P 1'
#
loop_
_entity.id
_entity.type
_entity.pdbx_description
1 polymer ?
#
loop_
_entity_poly.entity_id
_entity_poly.type
_entity_poly.pdbx_seq_one_letter_code
_entity_poly.pdbx_strand_id
1 'polypeptide(L)'
;MTFTVGYVTHWNMVSPSFMYVISNKTIKKLSVTCLNCRYYGTVPRNISFDTPNVVDFNYSDYLRRESPQCHLDSLAKATLDLHFFEDDKRADVTDLISGLHNVKTLHLTSSTVEVISVCCKGGLPVFNNLVDLVFSSKKEGWKVLLPLLIERSPNLKNLVLSCLEVVKVYVAAEMDDTKKMQLTEDLLKFPAASSKLKIQVM
;
A
#
# COMPACT_ATOMS: atom_id res chain seq x y z
N MET A 1 -15.70 -15.75 -6.12
CA MET A 1 -16.67 -14.65 -6.18
C MET A 1 -15.90 -13.36 -5.97
N THR A 2 -15.78 -12.54 -7.01
CA THR A 2 -15.18 -11.21 -6.92
C THR A 2 -16.33 -10.24 -6.72
N PHE A 3 -16.39 -9.57 -5.58
CA PHE A 3 -17.33 -8.49 -5.38
C PHE A 3 -16.58 -7.19 -5.68
N THR A 4 -17.03 -6.48 -6.71
CA THR A 4 -16.64 -5.09 -6.95
C THR A 4 -17.70 -4.23 -6.30
N VAL A 5 -17.36 -3.54 -5.22
CA VAL A 5 -18.27 -2.53 -4.64
C VAL A 5 -18.13 -1.25 -5.47
N GLY A 6 -18.79 -1.24 -6.63
CA GLY A 6 -19.10 -0.03 -7.38
C GLY A 6 -20.58 0.28 -7.18
N TYR A 7 -20.92 0.95 -6.07
CA TYR A 7 -22.30 1.34 -5.70
C TYR A 7 -23.38 0.27 -5.97
N VAL A 8 -23.61 -0.64 -5.01
CA VAL A 8 -24.79 -1.52 -5.03
C VAL A 8 -25.57 -1.34 -3.73
N THR A 9 -26.77 -0.78 -3.85
CA THR A 9 -27.79 -0.60 -2.82
C THR A 9 -28.42 -1.94 -2.39
N HIS A 10 -27.61 -2.90 -1.94
CA HIS A 10 -28.10 -4.14 -1.33
C HIS A 10 -27.05 -4.74 -0.37
N TRP A 11 -26.75 -4.03 0.72
CA TRP A 11 -26.16 -4.59 1.94
C TRP A 11 -26.75 -3.83 3.13
N ASN A 12 -26.91 -4.48 4.27
CA ASN A 12 -27.51 -3.89 5.48
C ASN A 12 -26.73 -2.65 5.92
N MET A 13 -27.19 -1.47 5.49
CA MET A 13 -26.66 -0.16 5.87
C MET A 13 -27.18 0.18 7.26
N VAL A 14 -26.32 0.09 8.28
CA VAL A 14 -26.66 0.47 9.66
C VAL A 14 -25.62 1.47 10.16
N SER A 15 -25.95 2.78 10.17
CA SER A 15 -25.55 3.76 11.20
C SER A 15 -25.82 5.21 10.76
N PRO A 16 -26.31 6.10 11.66
CA PRO A 16 -26.42 7.56 11.46
C PRO A 16 -25.09 8.33 11.55
N SER A 17 -23.95 7.64 11.55
CA SER A 17 -22.61 8.20 11.33
C SER A 17 -22.12 7.53 10.05
N PHE A 18 -21.57 8.23 9.06
CA PHE A 18 -21.25 7.67 7.72
C PHE A 18 -20.10 6.64 7.71
N MET A 19 -20.25 5.59 8.51
CA MET A 19 -19.39 4.43 8.60
C MET A 19 -19.96 3.32 7.71
N TYR A 20 -19.18 2.92 6.72
CA TYR A 20 -19.50 1.82 5.82
C TYR A 20 -18.79 0.57 6.30
N VAL A 21 -19.53 -0.39 6.82
CA VAL A 21 -18.99 -1.69 7.25
C VAL A 21 -19.17 -2.71 6.14
N ILE A 22 -18.06 -3.23 5.62
CA ILE A 22 -18.05 -4.40 4.75
C ILE A 22 -17.76 -5.59 5.64
N SER A 23 -18.80 -6.33 6.03
CA SER A 23 -18.67 -7.53 6.85
C SER A 23 -19.12 -8.77 6.09
N ASN A 24 -18.24 -9.77 6.01
CA ASN A 24 -18.56 -11.05 5.40
C ASN A 24 -17.59 -12.15 5.84
N LYS A 25 -18.14 -13.26 6.34
CA LYS A 25 -17.35 -14.36 6.91
C LYS A 25 -17.02 -15.48 5.91
N THR A 26 -17.54 -15.47 4.69
CA THR A 26 -17.37 -16.59 3.74
C THR A 26 -16.50 -16.22 2.55
N ILE A 27 -16.41 -14.94 2.20
CA ILE A 27 -15.61 -14.50 1.05
C ILE A 27 -14.12 -14.76 1.26
N LYS A 28 -13.46 -15.12 0.16
CA LYS A 28 -12.02 -15.32 0.08
C LYS A 28 -11.30 -14.20 -0.69
N LYS A 29 -12.03 -13.49 -1.55
CA LYS A 29 -11.49 -12.38 -2.35
C LYS A 29 -12.36 -11.15 -2.19
N LEU A 30 -11.74 -10.00 -1.98
CA LEU A 30 -12.41 -8.72 -1.83
C LEU A 30 -11.72 -7.67 -2.69
N SER A 31 -12.48 -7.01 -3.57
CA SER A 31 -12.00 -5.91 -4.40
C SER A 31 -12.87 -4.68 -4.17
N VAL A 32 -12.30 -3.62 -3.62
CA VAL A 32 -13.01 -2.38 -3.32
C VAL A 32 -12.38 -1.25 -4.11
N THR A 33 -13.19 -0.54 -4.88
CA THR A 33 -12.72 0.54 -5.77
C THR A 33 -13.66 1.72 -5.65
N CYS A 34 -13.14 2.81 -5.09
CA CYS A 34 -13.93 4.00 -4.74
C CYS A 34 -13.61 5.17 -5.69
N LEU A 35 -14.12 5.11 -6.93
CA LEU A 35 -13.75 6.06 -8.00
C LEU A 35 -14.57 7.37 -8.04
N ASN A 36 -15.83 7.36 -7.59
CA ASN A 36 -16.78 8.45 -7.90
C ASN A 36 -16.93 9.55 -6.84
N CYS A 37 -16.03 9.62 -5.85
CA CYS A 37 -16.20 10.57 -4.74
C CYS A 37 -15.56 11.95 -4.94
N ARG A 38 -15.20 12.33 -6.18
CA ARG A 38 -14.86 13.74 -6.49
C ARG A 38 -16.05 14.69 -6.39
N TYR A 39 -17.28 14.18 -6.53
CA TYR A 39 -18.48 15.03 -6.63
C TYR A 39 -19.24 15.24 -5.32
N TYR A 40 -19.01 14.41 -4.29
CA TYR A 40 -19.68 14.53 -2.99
C TYR A 40 -18.75 15.19 -1.97
N GLY A 41 -18.94 16.49 -1.77
CA GLY A 41 -18.16 17.33 -0.85
C GLY A 41 -18.10 16.80 0.59
N THR A 42 -17.00 17.14 1.26
CA THR A 42 -16.71 17.22 2.72
C THR A 42 -17.10 16.09 3.68
N VAL A 43 -17.91 15.09 3.33
CA VAL A 43 -18.30 14.04 4.28
C VAL A 43 -17.14 13.03 4.46
N PRO A 44 -16.61 12.84 5.68
CA PRO A 44 -15.64 11.77 5.94
C PRO A 44 -16.25 10.42 5.58
N ARG A 45 -15.48 9.56 4.91
CA ARG A 45 -15.89 8.17 4.67
C ARG A 45 -15.06 7.28 5.57
N ASN A 46 -15.75 6.60 6.48
CA ASN A 46 -15.10 5.65 7.37
C ASN A 46 -15.48 4.27 6.87
N ILE A 47 -14.60 3.64 6.11
CA ILE A 47 -14.81 2.25 5.69
C ILE A 47 -14.25 1.36 6.80
N SER A 48 -14.92 0.27 7.12
CA SER A 48 -14.34 -0.79 7.94
C SER A 48 -14.53 -2.12 7.23
N PHE A 49 -13.51 -2.95 7.31
CA PHE A 49 -13.49 -4.28 6.73
C PHE A 49 -13.52 -5.31 7.86
N ASP A 50 -14.64 -6.00 8.01
CA ASP A 50 -14.82 -7.13 8.93
C ASP A 50 -14.97 -8.41 8.11
N THR A 51 -13.87 -8.82 7.49
CA THR A 51 -13.86 -9.95 6.54
C THR A 51 -12.70 -10.90 6.87
N PRO A 52 -12.73 -11.57 8.04
CA PRO A 52 -11.58 -12.27 8.60
C PRO A 52 -11.07 -13.42 7.74
N ASN A 53 -11.90 -13.92 6.81
CA ASN A 53 -11.61 -15.04 5.93
C ASN A 53 -11.08 -14.64 4.54
N VAL A 54 -10.97 -13.35 4.25
CA VAL A 54 -10.38 -12.85 2.99
C VAL A 54 -8.89 -13.21 2.95
N VAL A 55 -8.45 -13.77 1.83
CA VAL A 55 -7.06 -14.13 1.58
C VAL A 55 -6.43 -13.27 0.48
N ASP A 56 -7.25 -12.64 -0.37
CA ASP A 56 -6.83 -11.80 -1.51
C ASP A 56 -7.63 -10.48 -1.48
N PHE A 57 -6.95 -9.38 -1.18
CA PHE A 57 -7.55 -8.06 -1.01
C PHE A 57 -6.98 -7.08 -2.03
N ASN A 58 -7.87 -6.38 -2.74
CA ASN A 58 -7.52 -5.26 -3.60
C ASN A 58 -8.31 -4.02 -3.17
N TYR A 59 -7.61 -2.94 -2.84
CA TYR A 59 -8.24 -1.71 -2.39
C TYR A 59 -7.69 -0.51 -3.15
N SER A 60 -8.62 0.22 -3.78
CA SER A 60 -8.34 1.45 -4.50
C SER A 60 -9.28 2.56 -4.04
N ASP A 61 -8.73 3.69 -3.61
CA ASP A 61 -9.50 4.83 -3.11
C ASP A 61 -8.72 6.15 -3.20
N TYR A 62 -9.44 7.25 -3.08
CA TYR A 62 -8.90 8.58 -2.82
C TYR A 62 -9.05 8.88 -1.33
N LEU A 63 -7.91 9.01 -0.65
CA LEU A 63 -7.86 9.19 0.80
C LEU A 63 -8.52 10.47 1.25
N ARG A 64 -9.44 10.33 2.21
CA ARG A 64 -9.95 11.42 3.04
C ARG A 64 -9.29 11.35 4.42
N ARG A 65 -9.76 12.17 5.36
CA ARG A 65 -9.13 12.31 6.69
C ARG A 65 -8.99 11.02 7.49
N GLU A 66 -9.84 10.03 7.26
CA GLU A 66 -9.92 8.82 8.06
C GLU A 66 -9.54 7.59 7.21
N SER A 67 -8.66 6.74 7.74
CA SER A 67 -8.35 5.46 7.11
C SER A 67 -9.36 4.38 7.47
N PRO A 68 -9.50 3.37 6.60
CA PRO A 68 -10.27 2.21 6.96
C PRO A 68 -9.70 1.44 8.15
N GLN A 69 -10.59 0.91 8.98
CA GLN A 69 -10.24 -0.10 9.98
C GLN A 69 -10.32 -1.49 9.36
N CYS A 70 -9.35 -2.36 9.67
CA CYS A 70 -9.17 -3.63 8.99
C CYS A 70 -9.12 -4.80 9.98
N HIS A 71 -10.11 -5.69 9.90
CA HIS A 71 -10.08 -7.04 10.47
C HIS A 71 -9.97 -8.06 9.32
N LEU A 72 -8.72 -8.40 8.98
CA LEU A 72 -8.33 -9.20 7.82
C LEU A 72 -7.33 -10.32 8.22
N ASP A 73 -7.67 -11.12 9.23
CA ASP A 73 -6.73 -12.05 9.87
C ASP A 73 -6.13 -13.11 8.92
N SER A 74 -6.90 -13.57 7.92
CA SER A 74 -6.47 -14.60 6.96
C SER A 74 -5.71 -14.04 5.75
N LEU A 75 -5.39 -12.75 5.73
CA LEU A 75 -4.92 -12.09 4.52
C LEU A 75 -3.56 -12.61 4.08
N ALA A 76 -3.50 -13.18 2.87
CA ALA A 76 -2.26 -13.68 2.28
C ALA A 76 -1.70 -12.72 1.23
N LYS A 77 -2.57 -12.02 0.50
CA LYS A 77 -2.20 -11.10 -0.57
C LYS A 77 -2.97 -9.79 -0.47
N ALA A 78 -2.27 -8.67 -0.58
CA ALA A 78 -2.87 -7.33 -0.66
C ALA A 78 -2.32 -6.55 -1.86
N THR A 79 -3.20 -5.83 -2.57
CA THR A 79 -2.84 -4.79 -3.54
C THR A 79 -3.51 -3.48 -3.13
N LEU A 80 -2.72 -2.43 -3.00
CA LEU A 80 -3.19 -1.11 -2.60
C LEU A 80 -2.91 -0.08 -3.70
N ASP A 81 -3.95 0.64 -4.11
CA ASP A 81 -3.89 1.75 -5.06
C ASP A 81 -4.58 3.01 -4.49
N LEU A 82 -3.84 3.73 -3.66
CA LEU A 82 -4.32 4.88 -2.89
C LEU A 82 -3.83 6.17 -3.51
N HIS A 83 -4.73 7.15 -3.61
CA HIS A 83 -4.44 8.48 -4.14
C HIS A 83 -4.78 9.55 -3.10
N PHE A 84 -4.11 10.71 -3.17
CA PHE A 84 -4.55 11.88 -2.40
C PHE A 84 -5.86 12.43 -2.97
N PHE A 85 -6.81 12.77 -2.10
CA PHE A 85 -7.96 13.59 -2.46
C PHE A 85 -7.58 15.07 -2.34
N GLU A 86 -7.60 15.81 -3.46
CA GLU A 86 -7.32 17.27 -3.47
C GLU A 86 -6.01 17.70 -2.77
N ASP A 87 -4.97 16.86 -2.84
CA ASP A 87 -3.70 17.05 -2.12
C ASP A 87 -3.84 17.17 -0.58
N ASP A 88 -4.96 16.69 0.00
CA ASP A 88 -5.16 16.66 1.45
C ASP A 88 -4.28 15.58 2.10
N LYS A 89 -3.12 16.03 2.57
CA LYS A 89 -2.13 15.22 3.30
C LYS A 89 -2.49 14.99 4.77
N ARG A 90 -3.66 15.42 5.23
CA ARG A 90 -4.08 15.26 6.63
C ARG A 90 -4.50 13.84 6.97
N ALA A 91 -4.82 13.02 5.96
CA ALA A 91 -5.15 11.62 6.13
C ALA A 91 -4.12 10.90 7.00
N ASP A 92 -4.59 9.93 7.77
CA ASP A 92 -3.75 8.96 8.47
C ASP A 92 -4.08 7.58 7.90
N VAL A 93 -3.08 6.81 7.48
CA VAL A 93 -3.26 5.43 6.97
C VAL A 93 -2.74 4.35 7.91
N THR A 94 -2.36 4.72 9.13
CA THR A 94 -1.76 3.80 10.09
C THR A 94 -2.62 2.57 10.34
N ASP A 95 -3.94 2.73 10.52
CA ASP A 95 -4.84 1.60 10.82
C ASP A 95 -4.97 0.65 9.62
N LEU A 96 -5.10 1.22 8.41
CA LEU A 96 -5.15 0.44 7.18
C LEU A 96 -3.88 -0.38 7.01
N ILE A 97 -2.70 0.24 7.15
CA ILE A 97 -1.41 -0.43 6.99
C ILE A 97 -1.17 -1.47 8.08
N SER A 98 -1.52 -1.15 9.34
CA SER A 98 -1.43 -2.07 10.47
C SER A 98 -2.32 -3.31 10.30
N GLY A 99 -3.50 -3.16 9.69
CA GLY A 99 -4.40 -4.27 9.37
C GLY A 99 -3.84 -5.26 8.34
N LEU A 100 -2.77 -4.92 7.63
CA LEU A 100 -2.13 -5.78 6.62
C LEU A 100 -0.93 -6.56 7.16
N HIS A 101 -0.62 -6.51 8.45
CA HIS A 101 0.59 -7.11 9.03
C HIS A 101 0.79 -8.61 8.73
N ASN A 102 -0.27 -9.36 8.42
CA ASN A 102 -0.22 -10.80 8.15
C ASN A 102 0.03 -11.20 6.68
N VAL A 103 0.11 -10.24 5.76
CA VAL A 103 0.28 -10.53 4.32
C VAL A 103 1.57 -11.29 4.02
N LYS A 104 1.51 -12.18 3.03
CA LYS A 104 2.66 -12.84 2.42
C LYS A 104 3.13 -12.14 1.15
N THR A 105 2.20 -11.55 0.42
CA THR A 105 2.46 -10.77 -0.79
C THR A 105 1.81 -9.39 -0.67
N LEU A 106 2.60 -8.33 -0.81
CA LEU A 106 2.12 -6.95 -0.79
C LEU A 106 2.50 -6.24 -2.09
N HIS A 107 1.52 -5.64 -2.74
CA HIS A 107 1.73 -4.81 -3.92
C HIS A 107 1.31 -3.38 -3.64
N LEU A 108 2.26 -2.46 -3.76
CA LEU A 108 2.07 -1.02 -3.60
C LEU A 108 2.24 -0.34 -4.96
N THR A 109 1.21 0.39 -5.41
CA THR A 109 1.34 1.28 -6.57
C THR A 109 2.18 2.51 -6.23
N SER A 110 2.63 3.25 -7.25
CA SER A 110 3.41 4.48 -7.05
C SER A 110 2.67 5.53 -6.23
N SER A 111 1.37 5.63 -6.43
CA SER A 111 0.49 6.54 -5.68
C SER A 111 0.44 6.14 -4.21
N THR A 112 0.28 4.84 -3.94
CA THR A 112 0.26 4.30 -2.58
C THR A 112 1.58 4.53 -1.85
N VAL A 113 2.72 4.39 -2.53
CA VAL A 113 4.04 4.68 -1.94
C VAL A 113 4.14 6.14 -1.49
N GLU A 114 3.70 7.09 -2.31
CA GLU A 114 3.66 8.51 -1.94
C GLU A 114 2.72 8.76 -0.75
N VAL A 115 1.55 8.13 -0.76
CA VAL A 115 0.55 8.19 0.31
C VAL A 115 1.11 7.67 1.64
N ILE A 116 1.68 6.47 1.68
CA ILE A 116 2.20 5.88 2.94
C ILE A 116 3.34 6.74 3.48
N SER A 117 4.23 7.22 2.59
CA SER A 117 5.37 8.06 2.98
C SER A 117 4.96 9.35 3.69
N VAL A 118 3.77 9.88 3.39
CA VAL A 118 3.27 11.16 3.94
C VAL A 118 2.25 10.95 5.07
N CYS A 119 1.40 9.93 4.95
CA CYS A 119 0.21 9.76 5.78
C CYS A 119 0.28 8.60 6.79
N CYS A 120 1.34 7.78 6.81
CA CYS A 120 1.48 6.71 7.80
C CYS A 120 2.16 7.25 9.07
N LYS A 121 1.39 7.96 9.92
CA LYS A 121 1.93 8.74 11.03
C LYS A 121 2.35 7.89 12.24
N GLY A 122 1.65 6.78 12.49
CA GLY A 122 1.97 5.84 13.58
C GLY A 122 3.07 4.84 13.23
N GLY A 123 3.66 4.93 12.02
CA GLY A 123 4.70 4.04 11.56
C GLY A 123 4.16 2.75 10.93
N LEU A 124 5.09 1.96 10.38
CA LEU A 124 4.78 0.68 9.74
C LEU A 124 4.70 -0.46 10.76
N PRO A 125 3.75 -1.41 10.61
CA PRO A 125 3.77 -2.63 11.38
C PRO A 125 4.98 -3.50 10.98
N VAL A 126 5.32 -4.46 11.83
CA VAL A 126 6.27 -5.51 11.44
C VAL A 126 5.54 -6.57 10.61
N PHE A 127 5.94 -6.72 9.36
CA PHE A 127 5.39 -7.68 8.41
C PHE A 127 6.11 -9.03 8.54
N ASN A 128 5.85 -9.75 9.63
CA ASN A 128 6.52 -11.03 9.91
C ASN A 128 6.29 -12.08 8.82
N ASN A 129 5.17 -12.03 8.10
CA ASN A 129 4.83 -13.04 7.09
C ASN A 129 5.16 -12.61 5.65
N LEU A 130 5.60 -11.36 5.43
CA LEU A 130 5.81 -10.83 4.09
C LEU A 130 7.03 -11.49 3.44
N VAL A 131 6.80 -12.12 2.29
CA VAL A 131 7.79 -12.83 1.48
C VAL A 131 8.02 -12.10 0.15
N ASP A 132 6.95 -11.59 -0.45
CA ASP A 132 6.96 -10.97 -1.77
C ASP A 132 6.46 -9.52 -1.70
N LEU A 133 7.34 -8.56 -2.00
CA LEU A 133 7.00 -7.15 -2.08
C LEU A 133 7.11 -6.67 -3.54
N VAL A 134 6.02 -6.16 -4.09
CA VAL A 134 6.01 -5.40 -5.34
C VAL A 134 5.87 -3.93 -4.99
N PHE A 135 6.90 -3.15 -5.29
CA PHE A 135 7.03 -1.76 -4.90
C PHE A 135 7.19 -0.90 -6.15
N SER A 136 6.11 -0.21 -6.53
CA SER A 136 6.13 0.74 -7.64
C SER A 136 6.44 2.15 -7.13
N SER A 137 7.33 2.90 -7.77
CA SER A 137 7.59 4.29 -7.36
C SER A 137 8.13 5.17 -8.48
N LYS A 138 7.48 6.31 -8.74
CA LYS A 138 7.89 7.28 -9.79
C LYS A 138 8.77 8.42 -9.27
N LYS A 139 8.67 8.74 -7.97
CA LYS A 139 9.34 9.87 -7.32
C LYS A 139 10.29 9.40 -6.23
N GLU A 140 11.09 10.31 -5.68
CA GLU A 140 12.06 10.07 -4.60
C GLU A 140 11.51 9.42 -3.31
N GLY A 141 10.18 9.26 -3.17
CA GLY A 141 9.55 8.65 -1.99
C GLY A 141 10.01 7.23 -1.69
N TRP A 142 10.57 6.52 -2.68
CA TRP A 142 11.17 5.20 -2.45
C TRP A 142 12.37 5.23 -1.50
N LYS A 143 13.15 6.33 -1.46
CA LYS A 143 14.39 6.42 -0.66
C LYS A 143 14.13 6.31 0.84
N VAL A 144 12.94 6.69 1.29
CA VAL A 144 12.56 6.62 2.71
C VAL A 144 11.73 5.38 2.99
N LEU A 145 10.67 5.14 2.21
CA LEU A 145 9.72 4.08 2.52
C LEU A 145 10.28 2.67 2.27
N LEU A 146 11.07 2.50 1.21
CA LEU A 146 11.60 1.18 0.86
C LEU A 146 12.54 0.61 1.94
N PRO A 147 13.58 1.33 2.44
CA PRO A 147 14.40 0.84 3.55
C PRO A 147 13.59 0.52 4.80
N LEU A 148 12.62 1.36 5.16
CA LEU A 148 11.76 1.11 6.32
C LEU A 148 10.92 -0.16 6.16
N LEU A 149 10.35 -0.41 4.97
CA LEU A 149 9.62 -1.65 4.69
C LEU A 149 10.52 -2.88 4.78
N ILE A 150 11.74 -2.82 4.24
CA ILE A 150 12.70 -3.93 4.30
C ILE A 150 13.08 -4.23 5.77
N GLU A 151 13.39 -3.19 6.55
CA GLU A 151 13.71 -3.31 7.98
C GLU A 151 12.55 -3.91 8.79
N ARG A 152 11.30 -3.57 8.42
CA ARG A 152 10.08 -4.07 9.08
C ARG A 152 9.59 -5.40 8.50
N SER A 153 10.30 -6.02 7.56
CA SER A 153 9.88 -7.27 6.88
C SER A 153 10.95 -8.36 6.99
N PRO A 154 11.16 -8.96 8.18
CA PRO A 154 12.29 -9.83 8.46
C PRO A 154 12.35 -11.11 7.60
N ASN A 155 11.23 -11.51 6.99
CA ASN A 155 11.13 -12.71 6.15
C ASN A 155 11.02 -12.41 4.65
N LEU A 156 11.26 -11.17 4.23
CA LEU A 156 11.19 -10.76 2.83
C LEU A 156 12.24 -11.52 2.00
N LYS A 157 11.79 -12.14 0.90
CA LYS A 157 12.65 -12.92 -0.01
C LYS A 157 12.69 -12.34 -1.40
N ASN A 158 11.59 -11.80 -1.90
CA ASN A 158 11.48 -11.28 -3.25
C ASN A 158 11.04 -9.82 -3.20
N LEU A 159 11.84 -8.94 -3.78
CA LEU A 159 11.53 -7.53 -3.97
C LEU A 159 11.48 -7.24 -5.47
N VAL A 160 10.31 -6.87 -5.96
CA VAL A 160 10.10 -6.39 -7.34
C VAL A 160 9.96 -4.87 -7.29
N LEU A 161 10.84 -4.18 -8.00
CA LEU A 161 10.80 -2.73 -8.16
C LEU A 161 10.31 -2.38 -9.55
N SER A 162 9.23 -1.61 -9.62
CA SER A 162 8.59 -1.18 -10.88
C SER A 162 8.42 0.33 -10.94
N CYS A 163 8.29 0.85 -12.16
CA CYS A 163 8.08 2.28 -12.43
C CYS A 163 9.14 3.21 -11.85
N LEU A 164 10.34 2.71 -11.54
CA LEU A 164 11.48 3.51 -11.08
C LEU A 164 11.97 4.42 -12.23
N GLU A 165 11.26 5.52 -12.45
CA GLU A 165 11.71 6.59 -13.36
C GLU A 165 13.07 7.12 -12.90
N VAL A 166 13.40 7.03 -11.60
CA VAL A 166 14.72 7.41 -11.07
C VAL A 166 15.85 6.47 -11.56
N VAL A 167 15.57 5.22 -11.95
CA VAL A 167 16.59 4.32 -12.53
C VAL A 167 16.65 4.42 -14.06
N LYS A 168 15.56 4.85 -14.73
CA LYS A 168 15.54 5.03 -16.20
C LYS A 168 15.81 6.46 -16.68
N VAL A 169 15.63 7.51 -15.85
CA VAL A 169 15.83 8.93 -16.22
C VAL A 169 17.23 9.43 -15.81
N TYR A 170 17.91 8.79 -14.85
CA TYR A 170 19.30 9.14 -14.50
C TYR A 170 20.38 8.33 -15.24
N VAL A 171 19.95 7.41 -16.11
CA VAL A 171 20.82 6.73 -17.09
C VAL A 171 20.83 7.49 -18.44
N ALA A 172 20.02 8.55 -18.57
CA ALA A 172 19.98 9.42 -19.75
C ALA A 172 20.78 10.73 -19.54
N ALA A 173 21.88 10.84 -20.27
CA ALA A 173 22.71 12.01 -20.60
C ALA A 173 23.57 12.74 -19.54
N GLU A 174 23.14 13.06 -18.31
CA GLU A 174 23.96 13.95 -17.44
C GLU A 174 23.97 13.61 -15.94
N MET A 175 24.24 12.35 -15.57
CA MET A 175 24.59 12.03 -14.18
C MET A 175 26.12 11.98 -14.00
N ASP A 176 26.65 12.88 -13.17
CA ASP A 176 28.02 12.86 -12.63
C ASP A 176 28.32 11.50 -11.98
N ASP A 177 29.55 11.02 -12.17
CA ASP A 177 30.01 9.71 -11.73
C ASP A 177 29.87 9.55 -10.21
N THR A 178 29.96 10.63 -9.43
CA THR A 178 29.75 10.59 -7.97
C THR A 178 28.33 10.18 -7.59
N LYS A 179 27.32 10.69 -8.30
CA LYS A 179 25.91 10.37 -8.04
C LYS A 179 25.54 8.97 -8.53
N LYS A 180 26.16 8.50 -9.61
CA LYS A 180 26.10 7.09 -10.05
C LYS A 180 26.68 6.16 -9.01
N MET A 181 27.88 6.46 -8.52
CA MET A 181 28.49 5.68 -7.45
C MET A 181 27.62 5.66 -6.20
N GLN A 182 27.06 6.79 -5.77
CA GLN A 182 26.22 6.83 -4.58
C GLN A 182 24.95 6.00 -4.73
N LEU A 183 24.24 6.09 -5.86
CA LEU A 183 23.03 5.29 -6.09
C LEU A 183 23.36 3.80 -6.16
N THR A 184 24.44 3.43 -6.85
CA THR A 184 24.93 2.05 -6.92
C THR A 184 25.35 1.56 -5.53
N GLU A 185 26.07 2.36 -4.75
CA GLU A 185 26.44 2.07 -3.36
C GLU A 185 25.21 1.90 -2.46
N ASP A 186 24.22 2.79 -2.58
CA ASP A 186 23.00 2.69 -1.79
C ASP A 186 22.25 1.40 -2.13
N LEU A 187 22.08 1.09 -3.43
CA LEU A 187 21.47 -0.17 -3.91
C LEU A 187 22.30 -1.41 -3.55
N LEU A 188 23.64 -1.32 -3.50
CA LEU A 188 24.53 -2.38 -3.06
C LEU A 188 24.54 -2.55 -1.53
N LYS A 189 24.21 -1.50 -0.77
CA LYS A 189 23.97 -1.58 0.69
C LYS A 189 22.61 -2.21 1.01
N PHE A 190 21.64 -2.13 0.09
CA PHE A 190 20.29 -2.66 0.25
C PHE A 190 20.15 -4.20 0.44
N PRO A 191 21.22 -5.02 0.44
CA PRO A 191 21.14 -6.40 0.92
C PRO A 191 22.25 -6.84 1.90
N ALA A 192 22.98 -5.94 2.57
CA ALA A 192 23.88 -6.38 3.66
C ALA A 192 23.11 -6.97 4.87
N ALA A 193 21.81 -6.69 4.99
CA ALA A 193 20.97 -7.18 6.09
C ALA A 193 20.36 -8.58 5.87
N SER A 194 20.35 -9.13 4.65
CA SER A 194 19.78 -10.45 4.38
C SER A 194 20.35 -11.11 3.13
N SER A 195 21.11 -12.18 3.31
CA SER A 195 21.66 -13.02 2.22
C SER A 195 20.60 -13.75 1.39
N LYS A 196 19.32 -13.62 1.74
CA LYS A 196 18.19 -14.32 1.10
C LYS A 196 17.36 -13.42 0.18
N LEU A 197 17.61 -12.11 0.16
CA LEU A 197 16.80 -11.16 -0.61
C LEU A 197 17.18 -11.17 -2.10
N LYS A 198 16.22 -11.49 -2.96
CA LYS A 198 16.32 -11.36 -4.42
C LYS A 198 15.64 -10.06 -4.86
N ILE A 199 16.36 -9.24 -5.61
CA ILE A 199 15.87 -7.96 -6.14
C ILE A 199 15.68 -8.10 -7.65
N GLN A 200 14.49 -7.77 -8.14
CA GLN A 200 14.18 -7.69 -9.57
C GLN A 200 13.71 -6.27 -9.91
N VAL A 201 14.29 -5.68 -10.95
CA VAL A 201 13.91 -4.35 -11.47
C VAL A 201 13.21 -4.53 -12.82
N MET A 202 12.04 -3.91 -13.00
CA MET A 202 11.23 -3.96 -14.23
C MET A 202 11.18 -2.60 -14.96
#